data_AF-A0A1S4LD39-F1
#
_entry.id   AF-A0A1S4LD39-F1
#
_cell.length_a   1.000
_cell.length_b   1.000
_cell.length_c   1.000
_cell.angle_alpha   90.00
_cell.angle_beta   90.00
_cell.angle_gamma   90.00
#
_symmetry.space_group_name_H-M   'P 1'
#
loop_
_entity.id
_entity.type
_entity.pdbx_description
1 polymer ?
#
loop_
_entity_poly.entity_id
_entity_poly.type
_entity_poly.pdbx_seq_one_letter_code
_entity_poly.pdbx_strand_id
1 'polypeptide(L)'
;MPSSQIVAAKPETPEGIMMSRQEELPILPVVPLQDMLRRYMDFVEPFLKGQEVEEFRKENLRLLCSKATVSHSKRKLQHLLSVDISYTRHCRVIFRGTADSQNAASLEAIKMAALVVCLDGGLADAGPYEVAWPRQVCKGGPNAEYGANRWWDKPVQVIVGEDGGSALLYDHTAFDGTVMARVTNHCYDY
;
A
#
# COMPACT_ATOMS: atom_id res chain seq x y z
N MET A 1 8.48 28.19 -57.24
CA MET A 1 8.49 28.19 -55.77
C MET A 1 8.30 26.75 -55.32
N PRO A 2 9.29 26.07 -54.71
CA PRO A 2 9.11 24.70 -54.26
C PRO A 2 8.29 24.67 -52.97
N SER A 3 7.40 23.68 -52.88
CA SER A 3 6.47 23.44 -51.78
C SER A 3 7.23 22.92 -50.56
N SER A 4 7.25 23.66 -49.45
CA SER A 4 7.85 23.21 -48.19
C SER A 4 6.90 22.25 -47.48
N GLN A 5 7.25 20.96 -47.45
CA GLN A 5 6.58 19.99 -46.59
C GLN A 5 6.91 20.30 -45.13
N ILE A 6 5.91 20.69 -44.35
CA ILE A 6 6.00 20.75 -42.89
C ILE A 6 5.97 19.30 -42.39
N VAL A 7 7.13 18.76 -42.08
CA VAL A 7 7.23 17.49 -41.35
C VAL A 7 6.81 17.79 -39.91
N ALA A 8 5.63 17.31 -39.51
CA ALA A 8 5.19 17.36 -38.13
C ALA A 8 6.14 16.49 -37.29
N ALA A 9 7.08 17.13 -36.59
CA ALA A 9 7.91 16.45 -35.59
C ALA A 9 6.98 15.91 -34.50
N LYS A 10 7.00 14.59 -34.32
CA LYS A 10 6.30 13.92 -33.23
C LYS A 10 6.89 14.47 -31.92
N PRO A 11 6.09 14.94 -30.94
CA PRO A 11 6.65 15.39 -29.67
C PRO A 11 7.37 14.21 -29.02
N GLU A 12 8.69 14.31 -28.89
CA GLU A 12 9.49 13.35 -28.14
C GLU A 12 9.09 13.51 -26.67
N THR A 13 8.25 12.60 -26.19
CA THR A 13 8.08 12.40 -24.76
C THR A 13 9.45 12.02 -24.20
N PRO A 14 10.04 12.78 -23.26
CA PRO A 14 11.31 12.42 -22.66
C PRO A 14 11.21 11.00 -22.11
N GLU A 15 12.10 10.10 -22.53
CA GLU A 15 12.20 8.79 -21.91
C GLU A 15 12.40 9.00 -20.41
N GLY A 16 11.47 8.47 -19.61
CA GLY A 16 11.50 8.66 -18.17
C GLY A 16 12.84 8.16 -17.61
N ILE A 17 13.51 8.99 -16.82
CA ILE A 17 14.78 8.65 -16.15
C ILE A 17 14.65 7.48 -15.15
N MET A 18 13.44 6.99 -14.90
CA MET A 18 13.19 5.88 -13.98
C MET A 18 13.89 4.62 -14.50
N MET A 19 14.78 4.05 -13.69
CA MET A 19 15.61 2.88 -14.01
C MET A 19 16.74 3.08 -15.04
N SER A 20 16.99 4.31 -15.52
CA SER A 20 18.06 4.57 -16.52
C SER A 20 19.47 4.23 -16.01
N ARG A 21 19.65 4.26 -14.68
CA ARG A 21 20.92 3.93 -14.00
C ARG A 21 20.86 2.62 -13.22
N GLN A 22 19.88 1.76 -13.52
CA GLN A 22 19.68 0.52 -12.76
C GLN A 22 20.92 -0.39 -12.79
N GLU A 23 21.67 -0.37 -13.90
CA GLU A 23 22.92 -1.15 -14.07
C GLU A 23 24.13 -0.52 -13.37
N GLU A 24 24.07 0.76 -13.02
CA GLU A 24 25.12 1.47 -12.27
C GLU A 24 25.02 1.24 -10.76
N LEU A 25 23.88 0.70 -10.30
CA LEU A 25 23.65 0.47 -8.87
C LEU A 25 24.56 -0.65 -8.35
N PRO A 26 25.17 -0.48 -7.17
CA PRO A 26 25.94 -1.53 -6.55
C PRO A 26 25.03 -2.73 -6.25
N ILE A 27 25.50 -3.93 -6.57
CA ILE A 27 24.81 -5.17 -6.21
C ILE A 27 24.86 -5.27 -4.69
N LEU A 28 23.70 -5.08 -4.05
CA LEU A 28 23.59 -5.25 -2.62
C LEU A 28 23.83 -6.72 -2.25
N PRO A 29 24.51 -7.00 -1.13
CA PRO A 29 24.70 -8.38 -0.68
C PRO A 29 23.32 -8.99 -0.38
N VAL A 30 22.88 -9.88 -1.27
CA VAL A 30 21.65 -10.65 -1.07
C VAL A 30 22.01 -11.92 -0.32
N VAL A 31 21.38 -12.12 0.83
CA VAL A 31 21.52 -13.36 1.59
C VAL A 31 21.04 -14.56 0.75
N PRO A 32 21.68 -15.75 0.87
CA PRO A 32 21.25 -16.93 0.13
C PRO A 32 19.76 -17.22 0.33
N LEU A 33 19.09 -17.70 -0.72
CA LEU A 33 17.66 -18.01 -0.70
C LEU A 33 17.29 -18.95 0.47
N GLN A 34 18.17 -19.90 0.78
CA GLN A 34 18.02 -20.82 1.91
C GLN A 34 17.86 -20.09 3.24
N ASP A 35 18.66 -19.06 3.47
CA ASP A 35 18.65 -18.30 4.70
C ASP A 35 17.44 -17.37 4.78
N MET A 36 17.01 -16.82 3.64
CA MET A 36 15.77 -16.05 3.55
C MET A 36 14.54 -16.89 3.84
N LEU A 37 14.42 -18.07 3.20
CA LEU A 37 13.28 -18.97 3.41
C LEU A 37 13.23 -19.48 4.85
N ARG A 38 14.38 -19.73 5.48
CA ARG A 38 14.47 -20.09 6.90
C ARG A 38 13.95 -18.97 7.79
N ARG A 39 14.48 -17.75 7.63
CA ARG A 39 14.05 -16.58 8.42
C ARG A 39 12.57 -16.26 8.20
N TYR A 40 12.09 -16.44 6.97
CA TYR A 40 10.67 -16.26 6.65
C TYR A 40 9.80 -17.31 7.33
N MET A 41 10.23 -18.58 7.37
CA MET A 41 9.56 -19.63 8.13
C MET A 41 9.49 -19.29 9.62
N ASP A 42 10.62 -18.92 10.22
CA ASP A 42 10.70 -18.56 11.64
C ASP A 42 9.77 -17.38 11.97
N PHE A 43 9.61 -16.44 11.04
CA PHE A 43 8.70 -15.29 11.19
C PHE A 43 7.23 -15.67 11.03
N VAL A 44 6.89 -16.55 10.07
CA VAL A 44 5.51 -16.88 9.72
C VAL A 44 4.93 -17.99 10.61
N GLU A 45 5.75 -18.90 11.11
CA GLU A 45 5.34 -20.05 11.94
C GLU A 45 4.42 -19.70 13.12
N PRO A 46 4.65 -18.62 13.90
CA PRO A 46 3.74 -18.22 14.98
C PRO A 46 2.32 -17.86 14.54
N PHE A 47 2.13 -17.53 13.26
CA PHE A 47 0.86 -17.09 12.68
C PHE A 47 0.07 -18.22 11.99
N LEU A 48 0.70 -19.37 11.74
CA LEU A 48 0.10 -20.50 11.04
C LEU A 48 -0.47 -21.56 12.00
N LYS A 49 -1.53 -22.25 11.59
CA LYS A 49 -2.07 -23.40 12.31
C LYS A 49 -1.34 -24.68 11.88
N GLY A 50 -1.31 -25.71 12.73
CA GLY A 50 -0.45 -26.89 12.56
C GLY A 50 -0.46 -27.58 11.18
N GLN A 51 -1.59 -27.65 10.48
CA GLN A 51 -1.64 -28.21 9.12
C GLN A 51 -1.05 -27.27 8.05
N GLU A 52 -1.20 -25.95 8.22
CA GLU A 52 -0.69 -24.92 7.30
C GLU A 52 0.84 -24.84 7.37
N VAL A 53 1.43 -25.09 8.54
CA VAL A 53 2.89 -25.14 8.72
C VAL A 53 3.52 -26.23 7.87
N GLU A 54 2.93 -27.43 7.81
CA GLU A 54 3.48 -28.55 7.05
C GLU A 54 3.34 -28.38 5.54
N GLU A 55 2.22 -27.84 5.07
CA GLU A 55 2.07 -27.47 3.65
C GLU A 55 3.05 -26.38 3.25
N PHE A 56 3.23 -25.38 4.11
CA PHE A 56 4.16 -24.29 3.86
C PHE A 56 5.62 -24.77 3.88
N ARG A 57 6.02 -25.65 4.81
CA ARG A 57 7.35 -26.31 4.79
C ARG A 57 7.60 -27.10 3.51
N LYS A 58 6.60 -27.85 3.04
CA LYS A 58 6.69 -28.63 1.79
C LYS A 58 6.89 -27.73 0.57
N GLU A 59 6.22 -26.59 0.49
CA GLU A 59 6.39 -25.63 -0.62
C GLU A 59 7.76 -24.93 -0.55
N ASN A 60 8.26 -24.58 0.65
CA ASN A 60 9.61 -24.04 0.81
C ASN A 60 10.69 -25.06 0.40
N LEU A 61 10.52 -26.33 0.78
CA LEU A 61 11.41 -27.41 0.35
C LEU A 61 11.38 -27.58 -1.18
N ARG A 62 10.20 -27.44 -1.80
CA ARG A 62 10.06 -27.47 -3.26
C ARG A 62 10.81 -26.32 -3.92
N LEU A 63 10.71 -25.10 -3.40
CA LEU A 63 11.46 -23.93 -3.88
C LEU A 63 12.98 -24.14 -3.80
N LEU A 64 13.46 -24.83 -2.76
CA LEU A 64 14.88 -25.16 -2.59
C LEU A 64 15.37 -26.27 -3.53
N CYS A 65 14.56 -27.30 -3.78
CA CYS A 65 14.95 -28.45 -4.59
C CYS A 65 14.83 -28.19 -6.10
N SER A 66 13.91 -27.34 -6.51
CA SER A 66 13.77 -26.99 -7.91
C SER A 66 14.75 -25.85 -8.26
N LYS A 67 15.62 -26.05 -9.26
CA LYS A 67 16.24 -24.94 -10.01
C LYS A 67 15.20 -24.19 -10.85
N ALA A 68 13.98 -24.02 -10.32
CA ALA A 68 12.86 -23.52 -11.09
C ALA A 68 12.85 -22.00 -11.05
N THR A 69 13.07 -21.44 -12.24
CA THR A 69 12.36 -20.26 -12.71
C THR A 69 10.99 -20.16 -12.05
N VAL A 70 10.77 -19.07 -11.32
CA VAL A 70 9.44 -18.65 -10.87
C VAL A 70 8.59 -18.51 -12.12
N SER A 71 7.84 -19.57 -12.45
CA SER A 71 6.76 -19.49 -13.42
C SER A 71 5.87 -18.36 -12.93
N HIS A 72 5.80 -17.29 -13.72
CA HIS A 72 4.95 -16.12 -13.51
C HIS A 72 3.47 -16.51 -13.62
N SER A 73 3.00 -17.44 -12.79
CA SER A 73 1.59 -17.63 -12.56
C SER A 73 1.14 -16.47 -11.70
N LYS A 74 0.79 -15.36 -12.36
CA LYS A 74 0.20 -14.14 -11.78
C LYS A 74 -0.93 -14.43 -10.78
N ARG A 75 -1.54 -15.63 -10.81
CA ARG A 75 -2.60 -16.07 -9.89
C ARG A 75 -2.12 -16.56 -8.53
N LYS A 76 -0.89 -17.08 -8.37
CA LYS A 76 -0.44 -17.62 -7.07
C LYS A 76 0.26 -16.58 -6.20
N LEU A 77 0.93 -15.60 -6.79
CA LEU A 77 1.46 -14.45 -6.05
C LEU A 77 0.36 -13.55 -5.50
N GLN A 78 -0.85 -13.56 -6.08
CA GLN A 78 -2.03 -12.90 -5.48
C GLN A 78 -2.38 -13.46 -4.10
N HIS A 79 -2.02 -14.71 -3.79
CA HIS A 79 -2.21 -15.30 -2.46
C HIS A 79 -1.07 -14.99 -1.47
N LEU A 80 0.10 -14.57 -1.95
CA LEU A 80 1.26 -14.24 -1.12
C LEU A 80 1.40 -12.71 -0.90
N LEU A 81 0.94 -11.92 -1.86
CA LEU A 81 0.80 -10.46 -1.81
C LEU A 81 -0.62 -10.00 -1.47
N SER A 82 -1.60 -10.92 -1.40
CA SER A 82 -2.60 -10.76 -0.36
C SER A 82 -1.85 -10.93 0.95
N VAL A 83 -1.23 -9.84 1.42
CA VAL A 83 -1.31 -9.54 2.84
C VAL A 83 -2.80 -9.60 3.09
N ASP A 84 -3.17 -10.77 3.56
CA ASP A 84 -4.52 -11.20 3.79
C ASP A 84 -5.18 -10.00 4.48
N ILE A 85 -6.26 -9.45 3.92
CA ILE A 85 -7.09 -8.44 4.58
C ILE A 85 -7.44 -8.92 6.02
N SER A 86 -7.26 -10.21 6.32
CA SER A 86 -7.13 -10.82 7.63
C SER A 86 -6.08 -10.24 8.61
N TYR A 87 -5.15 -9.34 8.25
CA TYR A 87 -4.35 -8.61 9.27
C TYR A 87 -5.24 -7.66 10.11
N THR A 88 -6.49 -7.44 9.69
CA THR A 88 -7.57 -6.91 10.54
C THR A 88 -8.08 -7.91 11.60
N ARG A 89 -7.45 -9.07 11.84
CA ARG A 89 -7.78 -9.89 13.02
C ARG A 89 -7.44 -9.22 14.35
N HIS A 90 -6.61 -8.17 14.35
CA HIS A 90 -6.43 -7.30 15.52
C HIS A 90 -7.55 -6.25 15.68
N CYS A 91 -8.43 -6.08 14.69
CA CYS A 91 -9.70 -5.39 14.84
C CYS A 91 -10.77 -6.34 15.41
N ARG A 92 -10.45 -7.08 16.48
CA ARG A 92 -11.45 -7.84 17.24
C ARG A 92 -12.50 -6.92 17.92
N VAL A 93 -12.25 -5.61 17.89
CA VAL A 93 -13.17 -4.54 18.35
C VAL A 93 -14.17 -4.12 17.26
N ILE A 94 -13.87 -4.36 15.97
CA ILE A 94 -14.76 -4.01 14.88
C ILE A 94 -15.80 -5.14 14.72
N PHE A 95 -16.93 -4.92 15.37
CA PHE A 95 -18.20 -5.64 15.27
C PHE A 95 -18.35 -6.96 16.04
N ARG A 96 -18.63 -6.80 17.34
CA ARG A 96 -19.78 -7.50 17.95
C ARG A 96 -21.13 -6.90 17.50
N GLY A 97 -21.14 -6.02 16.50
CA GLY A 97 -22.17 -5.04 16.20
C GLY A 97 -22.82 -5.13 14.81
N THR A 98 -22.48 -6.10 13.95
CA THR A 98 -23.30 -6.40 12.75
C THR A 98 -24.62 -7.08 13.10
N ALA A 99 -24.81 -7.46 14.37
CA ALA A 99 -26.09 -7.87 14.91
C ALA A 99 -27.11 -6.72 14.95
N ASP A 100 -26.64 -5.47 14.96
CA ASP A 100 -27.48 -4.28 14.93
C ASP A 100 -27.68 -3.80 13.48
N SER A 101 -28.93 -3.59 13.08
CA SER A 101 -29.31 -3.19 11.72
C SER A 101 -28.78 -1.80 11.33
N GLN A 102 -28.63 -0.88 12.27
CA GLN A 102 -28.13 0.48 12.03
C GLN A 102 -26.62 0.46 11.77
N ASN A 103 -25.89 -0.35 12.53
CA ASN A 103 -24.46 -0.57 12.32
C ASN A 103 -24.17 -1.24 10.98
N ALA A 104 -24.97 -2.24 10.60
CA ALA A 104 -24.85 -2.89 9.30
C ALA A 104 -25.08 -1.90 8.14
N ALA A 105 -26.12 -1.07 8.22
CA ALA A 105 -26.40 -0.04 7.23
C ALA A 105 -25.26 1.00 7.12
N SER A 106 -24.73 1.45 8.26
CA SER A 106 -23.60 2.39 8.30
C SER A 106 -22.35 1.80 7.66
N LEU A 107 -22.03 0.55 7.99
CA LEU A 107 -20.88 -0.16 7.43
C LEU A 107 -21.01 -0.32 5.91
N GLU A 108 -22.21 -0.63 5.43
CA GLU A 108 -22.47 -0.75 4.00
C GLU A 108 -22.30 0.59 3.27
N ALA A 109 -22.79 1.69 3.87
CA ALA A 109 -22.59 3.03 3.32
C ALA A 109 -21.10 3.38 3.21
N ILE A 110 -20.29 3.07 4.23
CA ILE A 110 -18.83 3.33 4.21
C ILE A 110 -18.12 2.49 3.15
N LYS A 111 -18.51 1.22 3.00
CA LYS A 111 -17.98 0.33 1.95
C LYS A 111 -18.29 0.87 0.56
N MET A 112 -19.52 1.32 0.33
CA MET A 112 -20.00 1.82 -0.96
C MET A 112 -19.54 3.23 -1.31
N ALA A 113 -19.10 4.03 -0.34
CA ALA A 113 -18.53 5.36 -0.60
C ALA A 113 -17.36 5.28 -1.60
N ALA A 114 -17.08 6.33 -2.37
CA ALA A 114 -15.90 6.33 -3.24
C ALA A 114 -14.59 6.49 -2.43
N LEU A 115 -14.63 7.41 -1.47
CA LEU A 115 -13.54 7.77 -0.56
C LEU A 115 -14.13 8.23 0.77
N VAL A 116 -13.28 8.42 1.77
CA VAL A 116 -13.64 9.11 3.01
C VAL A 116 -12.85 10.41 3.14
N VAL A 117 -13.46 11.40 3.78
CA VAL A 117 -12.81 12.68 4.10
C VAL A 117 -12.65 12.76 5.61
N CYS A 118 -11.43 12.93 6.06
CA CYS A 118 -11.03 13.00 7.47
C CYS A 118 -10.67 14.46 7.79
N LEU A 119 -11.47 15.08 8.65
CA LEU A 119 -11.23 16.44 9.12
C LEU A 119 -10.50 16.36 10.46
N ASP A 120 -9.20 16.63 10.45
CA ASP A 120 -8.37 16.61 11.65
C ASP A 120 -8.21 18.03 12.21
N GLY A 121 -8.08 18.12 13.53
CA GLY A 121 -7.74 19.37 14.21
C GLY A 121 -6.23 19.58 14.35
N GLY A 122 -5.86 20.70 14.98
CA GLY A 122 -4.46 21.01 15.27
C GLY A 122 -3.84 20.09 16.33
N LEU A 123 -2.59 19.67 16.11
CA LEU A 123 -1.76 19.00 17.11
C LEU A 123 -0.78 19.99 17.76
N ALA A 124 -0.49 19.79 19.05
CA ALA A 124 0.51 20.60 19.76
C ALA A 124 1.94 20.40 19.20
N ASP A 125 2.19 19.22 18.65
CA ASP A 125 3.46 18.79 18.06
C ASP A 125 3.45 19.05 16.54
N ALA A 126 3.43 20.33 16.16
CA ALA A 126 3.26 20.78 14.78
C ALA A 126 4.57 20.97 13.99
N GLY A 127 5.74 20.75 14.62
CA GLY A 127 7.03 21.11 14.03
C GLY A 127 8.11 20.04 14.18
N PRO A 128 8.98 19.85 13.16
CA PRO A 128 8.89 20.39 11.80
C PRO A 128 7.78 19.72 10.97
N TYR A 129 7.16 20.45 10.04
CA TYR A 129 6.00 20.01 9.26
C TYR A 129 6.26 18.70 8.50
N GLU A 130 7.46 18.56 7.91
CA GLU A 130 7.89 17.38 7.15
C GLU A 130 7.97 16.10 7.99
N VAL A 131 7.88 16.22 9.31
CA VAL A 131 7.92 15.10 10.26
C VAL A 131 6.59 14.98 11.01
N ALA A 132 6.02 16.10 11.44
CA ALA A 132 4.74 16.16 12.13
C ALA A 132 3.57 15.73 11.23
N TRP A 133 3.52 16.25 10.00
CA TRP A 133 2.41 16.01 9.10
C TRP A 133 2.34 14.56 8.60
N PRO A 134 3.44 13.92 8.12
CA PRO A 134 3.39 12.50 7.79
C PRO A 134 3.02 11.61 8.99
N ARG A 135 3.41 11.98 10.22
CA ARG A 135 3.00 11.27 11.43
C ARG A 135 1.49 11.41 11.68
N GLN A 136 0.93 12.61 11.50
CA GLN A 136 -0.51 12.84 11.58
C GLN A 136 -1.28 12.06 10.52
N VAL A 137 -0.79 12.03 9.28
CA VAL A 137 -1.42 11.29 8.17
C VAL A 137 -1.39 9.79 8.42
N CYS A 138 -0.22 9.23 8.75
CA CYS A 138 0.00 7.78 8.85
C CYS A 138 -0.47 7.15 10.17
N LYS A 139 -0.59 7.91 11.25
CA LYS A 139 -0.96 7.38 12.58
C LYS A 139 -2.12 8.14 13.24
N GLY A 140 -2.43 9.35 12.78
CA GLY A 140 -3.34 10.27 13.45
C GLY A 140 -2.67 11.13 14.52
N GLY A 141 -1.34 11.19 14.57
CA GLY A 141 -0.58 12.01 15.51
C GLY A 141 0.36 11.20 16.42
N PRO A 142 1.12 11.86 17.30
CA PRO A 142 2.08 11.19 18.18
C PRO A 142 1.42 10.13 19.07
N ASN A 143 0.21 10.42 19.59
CA ASN A 143 -0.56 9.50 20.44
C ASN A 143 -1.78 8.92 19.73
N ALA A 144 -1.84 9.03 18.39
CA ALA A 144 -2.98 8.63 17.58
C ALA A 144 -4.28 9.38 17.92
N GLU A 145 -4.17 10.67 18.21
CA GLU A 145 -5.26 11.60 18.50
C GLU A 145 -6.39 11.53 17.45
N TYR A 146 -6.01 11.45 16.18
CA TYR A 146 -6.88 11.29 15.02
C TYR A 146 -6.85 9.88 14.42
N GLY A 147 -6.27 8.90 15.12
CA GLY A 147 -6.16 7.52 14.62
C GLY A 147 -7.51 6.85 14.43
N ALA A 148 -8.51 7.25 15.23
CA ALA A 148 -9.91 6.83 15.09
C ALA A 148 -10.69 7.63 14.03
N ASN A 149 -10.16 8.77 13.58
CA ASN A 149 -10.73 9.57 12.49
C ASN A 149 -10.25 9.05 11.13
N ARG A 150 -10.18 7.72 10.97
CA ARG A 150 -9.68 7.01 9.79
C ARG A 150 -10.53 5.79 9.54
N TRP A 151 -10.59 5.37 8.28
CA TRP A 151 -11.14 4.07 7.90
C TRP A 151 -10.11 3.30 7.09
N TRP A 152 -9.30 2.49 7.77
CA TRP A 152 -8.13 1.82 7.18
C TRP A 152 -8.46 0.81 6.07
N ASP A 153 -9.71 0.30 6.03
CA ASP A 153 -10.18 -0.55 4.94
C ASP A 153 -10.60 0.26 3.69
N LYS A 154 -10.56 1.60 3.74
CA LYS A 154 -10.95 2.45 2.60
C LYS A 154 -9.73 2.65 1.68
N PRO A 155 -9.85 2.35 0.38
CA PRO A 155 -8.70 2.46 -0.53
C PRO A 155 -8.13 3.86 -0.71
N VAL A 156 -8.97 4.90 -0.54
CA VAL A 156 -8.56 6.31 -0.65
C VAL A 156 -9.20 7.10 0.49
N GLN A 157 -8.39 7.86 1.21
CA GLN A 157 -8.81 8.76 2.27
C GLN A 157 -8.20 10.15 2.02
N VAL A 158 -9.03 11.19 2.01
CA VAL A 158 -8.59 12.59 1.95
C VAL A 158 -8.50 13.11 3.37
N ILE A 159 -7.34 13.60 3.79
CA ILE A 159 -7.13 14.15 5.13
C ILE A 159 -6.91 15.66 5.00
N VAL A 160 -7.67 16.43 5.77
CA VAL A 160 -7.57 17.89 5.83
C VAL A 160 -7.43 18.29 7.29
N GLY A 161 -6.32 18.95 7.62
CA GLY A 161 -6.03 19.48 8.94
C GLY A 161 -6.53 20.92 9.08
N GLU A 162 -6.94 21.28 10.29
CA GLU A 162 -7.27 22.66 10.68
C GLU A 162 -6.09 23.64 10.49
N ASP A 163 -4.86 23.13 10.57
CA ASP A 163 -3.62 23.86 10.32
C ASP A 163 -3.34 24.13 8.82
N GLY A 164 -4.24 23.71 7.94
CA GLY A 164 -4.10 23.83 6.48
C GLY A 164 -3.31 22.69 5.84
N GLY A 165 -2.82 21.73 6.63
CA GLY A 165 -2.21 20.50 6.11
C GLY A 165 -3.25 19.69 5.33
N SER A 166 -2.82 19.06 4.23
CA SER A 166 -3.66 18.09 3.53
C SER A 166 -2.85 16.92 3.00
N ALA A 167 -3.51 15.78 2.81
CA ALA A 167 -2.90 14.59 2.24
C ALA A 167 -3.94 13.64 1.64
N LEU A 168 -3.48 12.84 0.68
CA LEU A 168 -4.18 11.66 0.20
C LEU A 168 -3.48 10.42 0.76
N LEU A 169 -4.23 9.60 1.50
CA LEU A 169 -3.77 8.35 2.04
C LEU A 169 -4.40 7.21 1.24
N TYR A 170 -3.55 6.32 0.73
CA TYR A 170 -3.96 5.23 -0.14
C TYR A 170 -3.67 3.89 0.51
N ASP A 171 -4.56 2.92 0.28
CA ASP A 171 -4.25 1.52 0.52
C ASP A 171 -3.37 0.97 -0.60
N HIS A 172 -2.20 0.47 -0.22
CA HIS A 172 -1.22 -0.09 -1.15
C HIS A 172 -1.63 -1.45 -1.73
N THR A 173 -2.65 -2.12 -1.17
CA THR A 173 -3.18 -3.35 -1.80
C THR A 173 -3.92 -3.05 -3.10
N ALA A 174 -4.53 -1.86 -3.21
CA ALA A 174 -5.32 -1.44 -4.36
C ALA A 174 -4.53 -0.57 -5.37
N PHE A 175 -3.48 0.12 -4.91
CA PHE A 175 -2.73 1.08 -5.73
C PHE A 175 -1.22 0.88 -5.62
N ASP A 176 -0.50 1.13 -6.72
CA ASP A 176 0.94 1.35 -6.69
C ASP A 176 1.28 2.86 -6.67
N GLY A 177 2.53 3.18 -6.34
CA GLY A 177 2.97 4.57 -6.20
C GLY A 177 2.86 5.42 -7.48
N THR A 178 2.89 4.82 -8.67
CA THR A 178 2.73 5.54 -9.95
C THR A 178 1.30 6.02 -10.12
N VAL A 179 0.33 5.15 -9.82
CA VAL A 179 -1.09 5.50 -9.89
C VAL A 179 -1.42 6.55 -8.83
N MET A 180 -0.92 6.36 -7.59
CA MET A 180 -1.09 7.33 -6.51
C MET A 180 -0.56 8.71 -6.89
N ALA A 181 0.65 8.79 -7.45
CA ALA A 181 1.26 10.06 -7.84
C ALA A 181 0.45 10.78 -8.94
N ARG A 182 -0.04 10.04 -9.95
CA ARG A 182 -0.85 10.62 -11.03
C ARG A 182 -2.18 11.17 -10.52
N VAL A 183 -2.89 10.41 -9.69
CA VAL A 183 -4.17 10.85 -9.10
C VAL A 183 -3.93 12.07 -8.22
N THR A 184 -2.90 12.03 -7.39
CA THR A 184 -2.55 13.13 -6.48
C THR A 184 -2.25 14.41 -7.24
N ASN A 185 -1.42 14.36 -8.29
CA ASN A 185 -1.12 15.53 -9.11
C ASN A 185 -2.39 16.08 -9.78
N HIS A 186 -3.23 15.21 -10.33
CA HIS A 186 -4.49 15.62 -10.94
C HIS A 186 -5.42 16.32 -9.93
N CYS A 187 -5.47 15.87 -8.68
CA CYS A 187 -6.27 16.50 -7.64
C CYS A 187 -5.76 17.88 -7.22
N TYR A 188 -4.45 18.14 -7.31
CA TYR A 188 -3.87 19.45 -6.98
C TYR A 188 -3.94 20.46 -8.13
N ASP A 189 -4.12 20.00 -9.38
CA ASP A 189 -4.22 20.86 -10.57
C ASP A 189 -5.62 21.47 -10.77
N TYR A 190 -6.66 20.96 -10.08
CA TYR A 190 -8.06 21.42 -10.16
C TYR A 190 -8.45 22.29 -8.97
#